data_AF-A0A853SQ74-F1
#
_entry.id   AF-A0A853SQ74-F1
#
_cell.length_a   1.000
_cell.length_b   1.000
_cell.length_c   1.000
_cell.angle_alpha   90.00
_cell.angle_beta   90.00
_cell.angle_gamma   90.00
#
_symmetry.space_group_name_H-M   'P 1'
#
loop_
_entity.id
_entity.type
_entity.pdbx_description
1 polymer ?
#
loop_
_entity_poly.entity_id
_entity_poly.type
_entity_poly.pdbx_seq_one_letter_code
_entity_poly.pdbx_strand_id
1 'polypeptide(L)'
;MNFPLGHRPLGKRPNVRNEIARIKRDPLEPWFEVLGHDLNPVISTDISRYRDAYRLYFLSARRFLTNMSVVARYMASAYYARKHRVAYTSHERKIADKYREIAPYTELEIINCLIHARILLDRVAAMSSRFLKSGNRPSFNSFSDHKKFFQKLSGSYGEHEPYASYIRNGTSWFEMPLKEVRDNFVVHSAPKHMRSVVLPNDFEVELLILKAEGIYPEKPLAKTTPIIVNVLRMSHDIEGFLDWYCAYAVGKKV
;
A
#
# COMPACT_ATOMS: atom_id res chain seq x y z
N MET A 1 10.55 -13.46 21.36
CA MET A 1 10.94 -12.90 20.05
C MET A 1 9.71 -12.21 19.48
N ASN A 2 9.75 -10.88 19.30
CA ASN A 2 8.64 -10.16 18.66
C ASN A 2 8.80 -10.30 17.15
N PHE A 3 7.88 -11.00 16.49
CA PHE A 3 7.84 -11.06 15.03
C PHE A 3 7.51 -9.67 14.47
N PRO A 4 8.14 -9.25 13.35
CA PRO A 4 7.81 -7.97 12.73
C PRO A 4 6.35 -7.95 12.28
N LEU A 5 5.67 -6.85 12.59
CA LEU A 5 4.32 -6.56 12.14
C LEU A 5 4.35 -6.00 10.71
N GLY A 6 3.28 -6.22 9.95
CA GLY A 6 3.12 -5.64 8.61
C GLY A 6 3.53 -6.58 7.49
N HIS A 7 4.06 -6.00 6.41
CA HIS A 7 4.34 -6.76 5.19
C HIS A 7 5.56 -7.66 5.36
N ARG A 8 5.49 -8.85 4.74
CA ARG A 8 6.68 -9.64 4.45
C ARG A 8 7.14 -9.36 3.01
N PRO A 9 8.44 -9.21 2.76
CA PRO A 9 8.96 -9.04 1.41
C PRO A 9 8.58 -10.24 0.53
N LEU A 10 8.47 -10.02 -0.78
CA LEU A 10 8.16 -11.09 -1.73
C LEU A 10 9.31 -12.09 -1.86
N GLY A 11 10.54 -11.67 -1.57
CA GLY A 11 11.71 -12.55 -1.56
C GLY A 11 12.20 -12.96 -2.96
N LYS A 12 11.65 -12.38 -4.03
CA LYS A 12 12.11 -12.58 -5.41
C LYS A 12 12.42 -11.25 -6.08
N ARG A 13 13.49 -11.22 -6.89
CA ARG A 13 13.89 -10.02 -7.64
C ARG A 13 12.77 -9.60 -8.59
N PRO A 14 12.16 -8.41 -8.41
CA PRO A 14 11.10 -7.95 -9.28
C PRO A 14 11.66 -7.51 -10.63
N ASN A 15 10.95 -7.86 -11.70
CA ASN A 15 11.12 -7.15 -12.96
C ASN A 15 10.28 -5.86 -12.89
N VAL A 16 10.92 -4.74 -12.57
CA VAL A 16 10.24 -3.45 -12.35
C VAL A 16 9.36 -3.04 -13.54
N ARG A 17 9.75 -3.32 -14.78
CA ARG A 17 8.92 -3.01 -15.95
C ARG A 17 7.63 -3.83 -15.94
N ASN A 18 7.72 -5.11 -15.60
CA ASN A 18 6.55 -5.99 -15.51
C ASN A 18 5.65 -5.59 -14.33
N GLU A 19 6.23 -5.26 -13.17
CA GLU A 19 5.45 -4.80 -12.01
C GLU A 19 4.71 -3.48 -12.31
N ILE A 20 5.37 -2.53 -12.97
CA ILE A 20 4.71 -1.29 -13.41
C ILE A 20 3.60 -1.59 -14.42
N ALA A 21 3.83 -2.51 -15.37
CA ALA A 21 2.82 -2.89 -16.36
C ALA A 21 1.61 -3.60 -15.72
N ARG A 22 1.85 -4.38 -14.66
CA ARG A 22 0.82 -5.03 -13.85
C ARG A 22 -0.04 -3.98 -13.14
N ILE A 23 0.56 -3.12 -12.32
CA ILE A 23 -0.15 -2.07 -11.55
C ILE A 23 -0.79 -1.00 -12.46
N LYS A 24 -0.39 -0.91 -13.73
CA LYS A 24 -1.06 -0.01 -14.69
C LYS A 24 -2.47 -0.49 -15.06
N ARG A 25 -2.71 -1.80 -15.02
CA ARG A 25 -3.99 -2.41 -15.40
C ARG A 25 -4.93 -2.33 -14.20
N ASP A 26 -5.96 -1.52 -14.31
CA ASP A 26 -6.97 -1.37 -13.27
C ASP A 26 -7.87 -2.61 -13.20
N PRO A 27 -7.86 -3.37 -12.10
CA PRO A 27 -8.66 -4.59 -11.96
C PRO A 27 -10.16 -4.37 -12.05
N LEU A 28 -10.65 -3.14 -11.85
CA LEU A 28 -12.08 -2.86 -11.84
C LEU A 28 -12.65 -2.46 -13.21
N GLU A 29 -11.84 -2.35 -14.26
CA GLU A 29 -12.33 -2.01 -15.61
C GLU A 29 -13.45 -2.93 -16.11
N PRO A 30 -13.40 -4.26 -15.93
CA PRO A 30 -14.50 -5.13 -16.35
C PRO A 30 -15.85 -4.78 -15.69
N TRP A 31 -15.83 -4.29 -14.45
CA TRP A 31 -17.05 -3.85 -13.78
C TRP A 31 -17.55 -2.51 -14.33
N PHE A 32 -16.64 -1.60 -14.69
CA PHE A 32 -17.02 -0.32 -15.29
C PHE A 32 -17.63 -0.47 -16.69
N GLU A 33 -17.20 -1.47 -17.46
CA GLU A 33 -17.84 -1.82 -18.73
C GLU A 33 -19.30 -2.24 -18.54
N VAL A 34 -19.61 -2.99 -17.46
CA VAL A 34 -20.98 -3.42 -17.14
C VAL A 34 -21.83 -2.26 -16.63
N LEU A 35 -21.27 -1.35 -15.82
CA LEU A 35 -22.00 -0.20 -15.28
C LEU A 35 -22.34 0.87 -16.34
N GLY A 36 -21.75 0.78 -17.53
CA GLY A 36 -21.85 1.77 -18.58
C GLY A 36 -20.93 2.96 -18.37
N HIS A 37 -20.65 3.69 -19.45
CA HIS A 37 -19.80 4.88 -19.41
C HIS A 37 -20.47 6.02 -18.63
N ASP A 38 -19.65 6.80 -17.94
CA ASP A 38 -20.10 7.98 -17.23
C ASP A 38 -20.63 9.03 -18.22
N LEU A 39 -21.96 9.21 -18.26
CA LEU A 39 -22.63 9.99 -19.30
C LEU A 39 -22.46 11.51 -19.12
N ASN A 40 -21.91 11.96 -17.98
CA ASN A 40 -21.72 13.38 -17.70
C ASN A 40 -20.27 13.70 -17.26
N PRO A 41 -19.44 14.27 -18.15
CA PRO A 41 -18.04 14.58 -17.84
C PRO A 41 -17.85 15.76 -16.86
N VAL A 42 -18.92 16.49 -16.53
CA VAL A 42 -18.86 17.70 -15.69
C VAL A 42 -19.05 17.38 -14.21
N ILE A 43 -19.82 16.33 -13.88
CA ILE A 43 -20.14 15.98 -12.49
C ILE A 43 -19.29 14.77 -12.08
N SER A 44 -18.46 14.96 -11.06
CA SER A 44 -17.66 13.88 -10.48
C SER A 44 -18.55 12.79 -9.87
N THR A 45 -18.43 11.56 -10.39
CA THR A 45 -19.10 10.35 -9.89
C THR A 45 -18.17 9.50 -9.04
N ASP A 46 -18.71 8.47 -8.38
CA ASP A 46 -17.87 7.52 -7.64
C ASP A 46 -16.91 6.75 -8.55
N ILE A 47 -17.28 6.49 -9.81
CA ILE A 47 -16.40 5.86 -10.81
C ILE A 47 -15.27 6.82 -11.18
N SER A 48 -15.59 8.08 -11.48
CA SER A 48 -14.58 9.07 -11.85
C SER A 48 -13.58 9.30 -10.70
N ARG A 49 -14.07 9.41 -9.46
CA ARG A 49 -13.23 9.56 -8.25
C ARG A 49 -12.38 8.34 -7.98
N TYR A 50 -12.90 7.14 -8.22
CA TYR A 50 -12.11 5.92 -8.13
C TYR A 50 -10.99 5.92 -9.17
N ARG A 51 -11.29 6.21 -10.44
CA ARG A 51 -10.29 6.26 -11.52
C ARG A 51 -9.18 7.27 -11.23
N ASP A 52 -9.53 8.45 -10.72
CA ASP A 52 -8.55 9.45 -10.28
C ASP A 52 -7.67 8.93 -9.13
N ALA A 53 -8.29 8.29 -8.12
CA ALA A 53 -7.56 7.70 -7.00
C ALA A 53 -6.63 6.57 -7.45
N TYR A 54 -7.10 5.69 -8.33
CA TYR A 54 -6.30 4.61 -8.92
C TYR A 54 -5.14 5.17 -9.73
N ARG A 55 -5.38 6.23 -10.50
CA ARG A 55 -4.33 6.91 -11.28
C ARG A 55 -3.24 7.48 -10.39
N LEU A 56 -3.60 8.16 -9.31
CA LEU A 56 -2.64 8.71 -8.34
C LEU A 56 -1.86 7.60 -7.62
N TYR A 57 -2.55 6.53 -7.22
CA TYR A 57 -1.93 5.34 -6.66
C TYR A 57 -0.92 4.71 -7.63
N PHE A 58 -1.31 4.47 -8.89
CA PHE A 58 -0.41 3.96 -9.93
C PHE A 58 0.82 4.86 -10.13
N LEU A 59 0.63 6.17 -10.22
CA LEU A 59 1.74 7.10 -10.45
C LEU A 59 2.75 7.10 -9.29
N SER A 60 2.26 7.04 -8.05
CA SER A 60 3.12 6.93 -6.86
C SER A 60 3.86 5.59 -6.83
N ALA A 61 3.17 4.47 -7.04
CA ALA A 61 3.77 3.13 -7.09
C ALA A 61 4.81 3.00 -8.21
N ARG A 62 4.51 3.52 -9.41
CA ARG A 62 5.46 3.52 -10.54
C ARG A 62 6.75 4.25 -10.21
N ARG A 63 6.64 5.43 -9.58
CA ARG A 63 7.80 6.24 -9.20
C ARG A 63 8.63 5.50 -8.14
N PHE A 64 7.97 4.99 -7.09
CA PHE A 64 8.64 4.19 -6.05
C PHE A 64 9.38 2.98 -6.63
N LEU A 65 8.72 2.14 -7.45
CA LEU A 65 9.35 0.92 -7.99
C LEU A 65 10.55 1.23 -8.89
N THR A 66 10.50 2.33 -9.63
CA THR A 66 11.63 2.80 -10.44
C THR A 66 12.82 3.18 -9.55
N ASN A 67 12.56 3.90 -8.46
CA ASN A 67 13.57 4.36 -7.51
C ASN A 67 14.12 3.23 -6.63
N MET A 68 13.28 2.27 -6.23
CA MET A 68 13.67 1.04 -5.55
C MET A 68 14.77 0.29 -6.34
N SER A 69 14.65 0.19 -7.67
CA SER A 69 15.68 -0.43 -8.52
C SER A 69 17.01 0.33 -8.53
N VAL A 70 16.99 1.66 -8.37
CA VAL A 70 18.21 2.46 -8.23
C VAL A 70 18.84 2.23 -6.86
N VAL A 71 18.05 2.26 -5.79
CA VAL A 71 18.51 1.99 -4.42
C VAL A 71 19.13 0.59 -4.32
N ALA A 72 18.45 -0.45 -4.80
CA ALA A 72 18.96 -1.81 -4.82
C ALA A 72 20.31 -1.92 -5.56
N ARG A 73 20.42 -1.32 -6.75
CA ARG A 73 21.68 -1.34 -7.52
C ARG A 73 22.81 -0.57 -6.84
N TYR A 74 22.51 0.55 -6.20
CA TYR A 74 23.49 1.30 -5.41
C TYR A 74 24.04 0.44 -4.26
N MET A 75 23.16 -0.19 -3.49
CA MET A 75 23.54 -1.03 -2.36
C MET A 75 24.33 -2.28 -2.79
N ALA A 76 24.02 -2.84 -3.95
CA ALA A 76 24.73 -4.01 -4.51
C ALA A 76 26.10 -3.69 -5.12
N SER A 77 26.42 -2.41 -5.39
CA SER A 77 27.67 -2.03 -6.08
C SER A 77 28.33 -0.80 -5.46
N ALA A 78 27.93 0.40 -5.89
CA ALA A 78 28.54 1.68 -5.53
C ALA A 78 28.67 1.91 -4.00
N TYR A 79 27.77 1.34 -3.19
CA TYR A 79 27.88 1.35 -1.74
C TYR A 79 29.20 0.73 -1.24
N TYR A 80 29.59 -0.44 -1.75
CA TYR A 80 30.82 -1.12 -1.32
C TYR A 80 32.05 -0.38 -1.80
N ALA A 81 32.07 0.13 -3.04
CA ALA A 81 33.16 0.98 -3.52
C ALA A 81 33.36 2.19 -2.59
N ARG A 82 32.26 2.85 -2.18
CA ARG A 82 32.30 3.96 -1.20
C ARG A 82 32.82 3.50 0.16
N LYS A 83 32.27 2.39 0.68
CA LYS A 83 32.60 1.84 2.01
C LYS A 83 34.08 1.47 2.11
N HIS A 84 34.64 0.88 1.06
CA HIS A 84 36.04 0.49 0.98
C HIS A 84 36.95 1.59 0.44
N ARG A 85 36.43 2.81 0.24
CA ARG A 85 37.18 3.98 -0.27
C ARG A 85 37.87 3.72 -1.62
N VAL A 86 37.25 2.90 -2.46
CA VAL A 86 37.70 2.58 -3.81
C VAL A 86 37.10 3.58 -4.79
N ALA A 87 37.87 3.95 -5.83
CA ALA A 87 37.37 4.82 -6.89
C ALA A 87 36.22 4.15 -7.66
N TYR A 88 35.14 4.88 -7.91
CA TYR A 88 34.03 4.39 -8.72
C TYR A 88 34.43 4.17 -10.18
N THR A 89 34.00 3.04 -10.73
CA THR A 89 33.89 2.86 -12.19
C THR A 89 32.88 3.86 -12.78
N SER A 90 32.93 4.07 -14.09
CA SER A 90 31.97 4.95 -14.78
C SER A 90 30.51 4.50 -14.60
N HIS A 91 30.27 3.20 -14.45
CA HIS A 91 28.94 2.65 -14.19
C HIS A 91 28.47 2.93 -12.76
N GLU A 92 29.31 2.66 -11.76
CA GLU A 92 29.00 2.94 -10.35
C GLU A 92 28.81 4.43 -10.09
N ARG A 93 29.58 5.30 -10.75
CA ARG A 93 29.40 6.75 -10.68
C ARG A 93 27.99 7.15 -11.12
N LYS A 94 27.53 6.67 -12.29
CA LYS A 94 26.18 6.93 -12.78
C LYS A 94 25.09 6.45 -11.82
N ILE A 95 25.28 5.30 -11.16
CA ILE A 95 24.35 4.79 -10.15
C ILE A 95 24.37 5.66 -8.90
N ALA A 96 25.56 6.02 -8.40
CA ALA A 96 25.73 6.85 -7.22
C ALA A 96 25.14 8.26 -7.40
N ASP A 97 25.29 8.85 -8.59
CA ASP A 97 24.71 10.16 -8.93
C ASP A 97 23.18 10.11 -8.85
N LYS A 98 22.57 9.10 -9.50
CA LYS A 98 21.12 8.87 -9.43
C LYS A 98 20.64 8.55 -8.02
N TYR A 99 21.39 7.75 -7.26
CA TYR A 99 21.05 7.47 -5.87
C TYR A 99 21.05 8.74 -5.03
N ARG A 100 22.06 9.62 -5.18
CA ARG A 100 22.13 10.90 -4.45
C ARG A 100 20.93 11.81 -4.75
N GLU A 101 20.44 11.79 -5.98
CA GLU A 101 19.25 12.52 -6.39
C GLU A 101 17.97 12.01 -5.70
N ILE A 102 17.78 10.68 -5.63
CA ILE A 102 16.52 10.09 -5.15
C ILE A 102 16.49 9.78 -3.64
N ALA A 103 17.65 9.60 -3.01
CA ALA A 103 17.74 9.12 -1.62
C ALA A 103 16.96 9.99 -0.62
N PRO A 104 17.00 11.34 -0.69
CA PRO A 104 16.22 12.18 0.22
C PRO A 104 14.70 11.99 0.12
N TYR A 105 14.22 11.46 -1.01
CA TYR A 105 12.79 11.31 -1.29
C TYR A 105 12.27 9.88 -1.13
N THR A 106 13.13 8.90 -0.88
CA THR A 106 12.73 7.48 -0.90
C THR A 106 11.69 7.17 0.18
N GLU A 107 11.86 7.71 1.40
CA GLU A 107 10.87 7.57 2.47
C GLU A 107 9.54 8.26 2.10
N LEU A 108 9.62 9.47 1.54
CA LEU A 108 8.45 10.24 1.10
C LEU A 108 7.65 9.49 0.02
N GLU A 109 8.32 8.75 -0.86
CA GLU A 109 7.67 7.95 -1.88
C GLU A 109 6.91 6.76 -1.30
N ILE A 110 7.43 6.10 -0.26
CA ILE A 110 6.71 5.06 0.47
C ILE A 110 5.48 5.65 1.15
N ILE A 111 5.62 6.80 1.80
CA ILE A 111 4.52 7.51 2.46
C ILE A 111 3.44 7.90 1.46
N ASN A 112 3.81 8.43 0.29
CA ASN A 112 2.86 8.77 -0.77
C ASN A 112 2.10 7.54 -1.26
N CYS A 113 2.78 6.39 -1.40
CA CYS A 113 2.11 5.14 -1.77
C CYS A 113 1.06 4.72 -0.71
N LEU A 114 1.38 4.85 0.59
CA LEU A 114 0.44 4.57 1.68
C LEU A 114 -0.80 5.48 1.64
N ILE A 115 -0.59 6.79 1.43
CA ILE A 115 -1.67 7.78 1.36
C ILE A 115 -2.60 7.47 0.19
N HIS A 116 -2.04 7.29 -1.01
CA HIS A 116 -2.85 7.05 -2.21
C HIS A 116 -3.50 5.67 -2.21
N ALA A 117 -2.87 4.65 -1.62
CA ALA A 117 -3.51 3.36 -1.39
C ALA A 117 -4.72 3.49 -0.46
N ARG A 118 -4.61 4.26 0.63
CA ARG A 118 -5.74 4.50 1.55
C ARG A 118 -6.91 5.19 0.83
N ILE A 119 -6.62 6.25 0.06
CA ILE A 119 -7.63 6.99 -0.70
C ILE A 119 -8.31 6.07 -1.72
N LEU A 120 -7.54 5.26 -2.44
CA LEU A 120 -8.08 4.26 -3.38
C LEU A 120 -9.09 3.34 -2.68
N LEU A 121 -8.72 2.76 -1.54
CA LEU A 121 -9.60 1.86 -0.79
C LEU A 121 -10.85 2.56 -0.24
N ASP A 122 -10.77 3.84 0.12
CA ASP A 122 -11.97 4.63 0.48
C ASP A 122 -12.91 4.78 -0.71
N ARG A 123 -12.39 4.98 -1.92
CA ARG A 123 -13.22 5.01 -3.13
C ARG A 123 -13.80 3.64 -3.46
N VAL A 124 -13.07 2.55 -3.22
CA VAL A 124 -13.62 1.20 -3.37
C VAL A 124 -14.77 0.96 -2.39
N ALA A 125 -14.62 1.36 -1.12
CA ALA A 125 -15.69 1.26 -0.14
C ALA A 125 -16.94 2.04 -0.58
N ALA A 126 -16.76 3.24 -1.16
CA ALA A 126 -17.87 4.04 -1.67
C ALA A 126 -18.65 3.31 -2.77
N MET A 127 -17.95 2.67 -3.71
CA MET A 127 -18.59 1.94 -4.80
C MET A 127 -19.43 0.75 -4.34
N SER A 128 -19.15 0.19 -3.16
CA SER A 128 -19.93 -0.93 -2.61
C SER A 128 -21.39 -0.56 -2.34
N SER A 129 -21.71 0.72 -2.22
CA SER A 129 -23.09 1.22 -2.11
C SER A 129 -23.96 0.79 -3.30
N ARG A 130 -23.35 0.50 -4.46
CA ARG A 130 -24.06 0.06 -5.66
C ARG A 130 -24.69 -1.32 -5.50
N PHE A 131 -24.11 -2.24 -4.73
CA PHE A 131 -24.72 -3.55 -4.48
C PHE A 131 -25.22 -3.72 -3.05
N LEU A 132 -24.71 -2.97 -2.07
CA LEU A 132 -25.19 -2.99 -0.69
C LEU A 132 -26.40 -2.04 -0.51
N LYS A 133 -27.51 -2.32 -1.22
CA LYS A 133 -28.68 -1.44 -1.33
C LYS A 133 -29.70 -1.58 -0.19
N SER A 134 -29.63 -2.57 0.69
CA SER A 134 -30.68 -2.84 1.69
C SER A 134 -30.12 -3.20 3.07
N GLY A 135 -30.96 -3.08 4.11
CA GLY A 135 -30.62 -3.46 5.48
C GLY A 135 -29.70 -2.49 6.23
N ASN A 136 -29.07 -2.99 7.30
CA ASN A 136 -28.08 -2.26 8.09
C ASN A 136 -26.81 -2.07 7.25
N ARG A 137 -26.38 -0.83 6.97
CA ARG A 137 -25.32 -0.55 5.99
C ARG A 137 -23.99 -0.17 6.65
N PRO A 138 -22.84 -0.56 6.06
CA PRO A 138 -21.55 -0.06 6.46
C PRO A 138 -21.37 1.41 6.05
N SER A 139 -20.32 2.05 6.57
CA SER A 139 -19.88 3.37 6.06
C SER A 139 -19.34 3.24 4.64
N PHE A 140 -19.78 4.10 3.73
CA PHE A 140 -19.28 4.19 2.35
C PHE A 140 -18.20 5.28 2.18
N ASN A 141 -17.86 6.00 3.25
CA ASN A 141 -16.89 7.10 3.19
C ASN A 141 -15.47 6.68 3.59
N SER A 142 -15.35 5.55 4.29
CA SER A 142 -14.11 5.12 4.94
C SER A 142 -14.01 3.61 4.92
N PHE A 143 -13.01 3.05 4.23
CA PHE A 143 -12.74 1.60 4.23
C PHE A 143 -12.50 1.06 5.64
N SER A 144 -11.86 1.86 6.51
CA SER A 144 -11.68 1.49 7.92
C SER A 144 -13.01 1.27 8.63
N ASP A 145 -13.96 2.20 8.47
CA ASP A 145 -15.26 2.08 9.14
C ASP A 145 -16.16 1.06 8.45
N HIS A 146 -16.00 0.91 7.13
CA HIS A 146 -16.60 -0.16 6.34
C HIS A 146 -16.20 -1.54 6.88
N LYS A 147 -14.90 -1.75 7.13
CA LYS A 147 -14.38 -2.99 7.70
C LYS A 147 -14.80 -3.21 9.16
N LYS A 148 -14.67 -2.17 10.00
CA LYS A 148 -15.10 -2.22 11.40
C LYS A 148 -16.57 -2.60 11.55
N PHE A 149 -17.43 -2.12 10.65
CA PHE A 149 -18.84 -2.50 10.63
C PHE A 149 -18.99 -4.02 10.54
N PHE A 150 -18.36 -4.66 9.55
CA PHE A 150 -18.46 -6.10 9.38
C PHE A 150 -17.81 -6.87 10.55
N GLN A 151 -16.68 -6.40 11.08
CA GLN A 151 -16.04 -7.02 12.24
C GLN A 151 -16.94 -7.05 13.48
N LYS A 152 -17.85 -6.07 13.63
CA LYS A 152 -18.80 -5.99 14.73
C LYS A 152 -20.07 -6.82 14.52
N LEU A 153 -20.30 -7.34 13.31
CA LEU A 153 -21.46 -8.18 13.06
C LEU A 153 -21.31 -9.51 13.81
N SER A 154 -22.31 -9.82 14.64
CA SER A 154 -22.41 -11.07 15.39
C SER A 154 -22.94 -12.24 14.55
N GLY A 155 -23.50 -11.97 13.37
CA GLY A 155 -24.12 -12.97 12.50
C GLY A 155 -23.83 -12.75 11.01
N SER A 156 -24.46 -13.59 10.18
CA SER A 156 -24.35 -13.55 8.71
C SER A 156 -24.92 -12.25 8.13
N TYR A 157 -24.23 -11.63 7.18
CA TYR A 157 -24.67 -10.43 6.47
C TYR A 157 -25.56 -10.77 5.26
N GLY A 158 -26.53 -11.66 5.48
CA GLY A 158 -27.49 -12.11 4.46
C GLY A 158 -26.83 -12.58 3.17
N GLU A 159 -27.36 -12.15 2.03
CA GLU A 159 -26.85 -12.50 0.69
C GLU A 159 -25.44 -11.94 0.36
N HIS A 160 -24.95 -11.03 1.20
CA HIS A 160 -23.65 -10.37 1.06
C HIS A 160 -22.64 -10.89 2.08
N GLU A 161 -22.92 -12.02 2.74
CA GLU A 161 -21.97 -12.67 3.65
C GLU A 161 -20.62 -13.01 2.98
N PRO A 162 -20.55 -13.49 1.72
CA PRO A 162 -19.25 -13.68 1.06
C PRO A 162 -18.41 -12.40 1.02
N TYR A 163 -19.06 -11.26 0.81
CA TYR A 163 -18.40 -9.96 0.83
C TYR A 163 -17.99 -9.53 2.23
N ALA A 164 -18.91 -9.61 3.19
CA ALA A 164 -18.63 -9.27 4.58
C ALA A 164 -17.49 -10.12 5.15
N SER A 165 -17.47 -11.42 4.89
CA SER A 165 -16.42 -12.34 5.32
C SER A 165 -15.05 -11.97 4.72
N TYR A 166 -14.99 -11.66 3.42
CA TYR A 166 -13.74 -11.25 2.78
C TYR A 166 -13.22 -9.93 3.34
N ILE A 167 -14.09 -8.92 3.50
CA ILE A 167 -13.69 -7.64 4.10
C ILE A 167 -13.20 -7.84 5.53
N ARG A 168 -13.86 -8.68 6.34
CA ARG A 168 -13.41 -8.98 7.70
C ARG A 168 -12.03 -9.65 7.74
N ASN A 169 -11.90 -10.74 6.99
CA ASN A 169 -10.83 -11.73 7.19
C ASN A 169 -9.74 -11.65 6.13
N GLY A 170 -10.11 -11.36 4.88
CA GLY A 170 -9.20 -11.33 3.72
C GLY A 170 -8.40 -10.04 3.56
N THR A 171 -8.66 -9.02 4.37
CA THR A 171 -8.01 -7.69 4.24
C THR A 171 -7.17 -7.31 5.47
N SER A 172 -6.65 -8.28 6.23
CA SER A 172 -5.86 -8.00 7.44
C SER A 172 -4.65 -7.07 7.18
N TRP A 173 -4.05 -7.16 6.00
CA TRP A 173 -2.97 -6.28 5.50
C TRP A 173 -3.37 -4.79 5.46
N PHE A 174 -4.67 -4.47 5.40
CA PHE A 174 -5.15 -3.10 5.50
C PHE A 174 -4.96 -2.52 6.91
N GLU A 175 -5.24 -3.30 7.96
CA GLU A 175 -5.11 -2.82 9.34
C GLU A 175 -3.63 -2.61 9.69
N MET A 176 -2.79 -3.57 9.31
CA MET A 176 -1.35 -3.52 9.48
C MET A 176 -0.64 -3.97 8.20
N PRO A 177 0.21 -3.13 7.59
CA PRO A 177 0.68 -1.86 8.11
C PRO A 177 -0.11 -0.64 7.60
N LEU A 178 -0.97 -0.78 6.58
CA LEU A 178 -1.43 0.36 5.79
C LEU A 178 -2.13 1.44 6.63
N LYS A 179 -3.16 1.06 7.38
CA LYS A 179 -3.93 1.97 8.23
C LYS A 179 -3.12 2.43 9.44
N GLU A 180 -2.55 1.50 10.21
CA GLU A 180 -1.77 1.82 11.41
C GLU A 180 -0.64 2.81 11.10
N VAL A 181 0.15 2.55 10.05
CA VAL A 181 1.30 3.40 9.70
C VAL A 181 0.84 4.76 9.21
N ARG A 182 -0.15 4.81 8.31
CA ARG A 182 -0.66 6.08 7.79
C ARG A 182 -1.26 6.93 8.91
N ASP A 183 -2.13 6.36 9.74
CA ASP A 183 -2.83 7.12 10.77
C ASP A 183 -1.85 7.54 11.87
N ASN A 184 -1.09 6.60 12.45
CA ASN A 184 -0.31 6.86 13.66
C ASN A 184 1.12 7.33 13.41
N PHE A 185 1.65 7.28 12.19
CA PHE A 185 3.05 7.66 11.92
C PHE A 185 3.20 8.68 10.79
N VAL A 186 2.14 8.96 10.03
CA VAL A 186 2.15 9.94 8.94
C VAL A 186 1.20 11.11 9.22
N VAL A 187 -0.04 10.84 9.60
CA VAL A 187 -1.10 11.86 9.69
C VAL A 187 -1.26 12.45 11.10
N HIS A 188 -1.24 11.62 12.14
CA HIS A 188 -1.46 12.05 13.52
C HIS A 188 -0.15 12.16 14.31
N SER A 189 -0.25 12.69 15.54
CA SER A 189 0.86 12.73 16.50
C SER A 189 1.35 11.33 16.81
N ALA A 190 2.52 11.00 16.26
CA ALA A 190 3.06 9.66 16.36
C ALA A 190 3.61 9.36 17.76
N PRO A 191 3.50 8.10 18.24
CA PRO A 191 4.27 7.68 19.40
C PRO A 191 5.77 7.83 19.10
N LYS A 192 6.62 7.91 20.14
CA LYS A 192 8.07 7.96 19.94
C LYS A 192 8.53 6.73 19.14
N HIS A 193 9.19 6.96 18.01
CA HIS A 193 9.60 5.92 17.09
C HIS A 193 10.84 6.33 16.28
N MET A 194 11.50 5.35 15.67
CA MET A 194 12.53 5.57 14.65
C MET A 194 12.01 5.06 13.31
N ARG A 195 12.28 5.77 12.22
CA ARG A 195 12.01 5.31 10.85
C ARG A 195 13.31 5.20 10.07
N SER A 196 13.39 4.18 9.24
CA SER A 196 14.54 4.00 8.34
C SER A 196 14.09 3.25 7.10
N VAL A 197 14.62 3.68 5.95
CA VAL A 197 14.53 2.90 4.72
C VAL A 197 15.59 1.81 4.77
N VAL A 198 15.17 0.55 4.62
CA VAL A 198 16.05 -0.61 4.72
C VAL A 198 15.86 -1.55 3.53
N LEU A 199 16.84 -2.42 3.31
CA LEU A 199 16.81 -3.46 2.31
C LEU A 199 16.65 -4.80 3.02
N PRO A 200 15.45 -5.43 3.01
CA PRO A 200 15.26 -6.75 3.60
C PRO A 200 16.00 -7.85 2.83
N ASN A 201 16.32 -7.58 1.57
CA ASN A 201 17.05 -8.42 0.64
C ASN A 201 17.71 -7.53 -0.43
N ASP A 202 18.38 -8.12 -1.43
CA ASP A 202 19.20 -7.37 -2.40
C ASP A 202 18.40 -6.53 -3.42
N PHE A 203 17.06 -6.58 -3.39
CA PHE A 203 16.24 -6.04 -4.49
C PHE A 203 14.94 -5.36 -4.07
N GLU A 204 14.45 -5.56 -2.85
CA GLU A 204 13.32 -4.84 -2.27
C GLU A 204 13.81 -3.72 -1.35
N VAL A 205 12.98 -2.68 -1.22
CA VAL A 205 13.19 -1.58 -0.29
C VAL A 205 11.92 -1.44 0.54
N GLU A 206 12.08 -1.30 1.84
CA GLU A 206 10.97 -1.16 2.78
C GLU A 206 11.23 -0.06 3.79
N LEU A 207 10.13 0.45 4.36
CA LEU A 207 10.19 1.34 5.51
C LEU A 207 10.09 0.48 6.77
N LEU A 208 11.14 0.52 7.59
CA LEU A 208 11.17 -0.04 8.92
C LEU A 208 10.81 1.06 9.93
N ILE A 209 9.82 0.78 10.76
CA ILE A 209 9.44 1.62 11.89
C ILE A 209 9.68 0.84 13.18
N LEU A 210 10.54 1.37 14.06
CA LEU A 210 10.76 0.83 15.39
C LEU A 210 9.95 1.65 16.39
N LYS A 211 8.82 1.08 16.84
CA LYS A 211 7.96 1.69 17.86
C LYS A 211 8.49 1.33 19.24
N ALA A 212 8.80 2.32 20.08
CA ALA A 212 9.23 2.08 21.45
C ALA A 212 8.06 1.60 22.34
N GLU A 213 8.34 0.69 23.27
CA GLU A 213 7.37 0.19 24.26
C GLU A 213 7.59 0.83 25.65
N GLY A 214 6.51 1.28 26.32
CA GLY A 214 6.52 1.73 27.72
C GLY A 214 6.73 3.24 27.97
N ILE A 215 6.72 3.62 29.27
CA ILE A 215 7.00 4.98 29.78
C ILE A 215 8.43 4.97 30.40
N TYR A 216 9.23 5.99 30.06
CA TYR A 216 10.68 6.13 30.30
C TYR A 216 11.11 6.25 31.77
N PRO A 217 12.43 6.17 32.14
CA PRO A 217 13.65 6.24 31.29
C PRO A 217 14.67 5.10 31.54
N GLU A 218 15.27 4.45 30.53
CA GLU A 218 16.72 4.67 30.28
C GLU A 218 17.19 4.19 28.89
N LYS A 219 16.41 3.39 28.14
CA LYS A 219 16.84 2.85 26.82
C LYS A 219 15.68 2.76 25.81
N PRO A 220 15.46 3.80 24.97
CA PRO A 220 14.38 3.88 23.96
C PRO A 220 14.23 2.65 23.06
N LEU A 221 15.35 1.98 22.78
CA LEU A 221 15.44 0.88 21.82
C LEU A 221 15.55 -0.51 22.49
N ALA A 222 15.53 -0.58 23.84
CA ALA A 222 15.66 -1.86 24.54
C ALA A 222 14.46 -2.77 24.35
N LYS A 223 13.27 -2.19 24.12
CA LYS A 223 12.05 -2.90 23.73
C LYS A 223 11.39 -2.13 22.60
N THR A 224 11.46 -2.69 21.40
CA THR A 224 10.80 -2.12 20.22
C THR A 224 9.97 -3.18 19.51
N THR A 225 8.85 -2.74 18.97
CA THR A 225 8.06 -3.53 18.02
C THR A 225 8.37 -3.03 16.61
N PRO A 226 8.97 -3.87 15.73
CA PRO A 226 9.22 -3.51 14.36
C PRO A 226 7.94 -3.60 13.52
N ILE A 227 7.65 -2.55 12.76
CA ILE A 227 6.57 -2.48 11.76
C ILE A 227 7.22 -2.27 10.39
N ILE A 228 6.85 -3.11 9.43
CA ILE A 228 7.41 -3.12 8.07
C ILE A 228 6.36 -2.66 7.06
N VAL A 229 6.74 -1.68 6.22
CA VAL A 229 5.99 -1.30 5.03
C VAL A 229 6.80 -1.60 3.78
N ASN A 230 6.39 -2.65 3.07
CA ASN A 230 6.89 -2.96 1.73
C ASN A 230 5.84 -2.61 0.68
N VAL A 231 6.12 -1.63 -0.19
CA VAL A 231 5.18 -1.12 -1.20
C VAL A 231 4.94 -2.14 -2.32
N LEU A 232 5.95 -2.93 -2.69
CA LEU A 232 5.79 -3.97 -3.70
C LEU A 232 4.79 -5.02 -3.21
N ARG A 233 4.97 -5.54 -1.98
CA ARG A 233 4.01 -6.45 -1.36
C ARG A 233 2.62 -5.85 -1.27
N MET A 234 2.51 -4.61 -0.78
CA MET A 234 1.25 -3.87 -0.68
C MET A 234 0.51 -3.82 -2.03
N SER A 235 1.24 -3.63 -3.13
CA SER A 235 0.63 -3.58 -4.46
C SER A 235 0.03 -4.90 -4.92
N HIS A 236 0.54 -6.04 -4.46
CA HIS A 236 -0.08 -7.34 -4.71
C HIS A 236 -1.30 -7.56 -3.83
N ASP A 237 -1.24 -7.15 -2.55
CA ASP A 237 -2.38 -7.30 -1.64
C ASP A 237 -3.57 -6.41 -2.09
N ILE A 238 -3.30 -5.20 -2.58
CA ILE A 238 -4.33 -4.30 -3.17
C ILE A 238 -4.89 -4.88 -4.47
N GLU A 239 -4.04 -5.30 -5.41
CA GLU A 239 -4.49 -5.89 -6.68
C GLU A 239 -5.37 -7.12 -6.43
N GLY A 240 -4.92 -8.06 -5.59
CA GLY A 240 -5.70 -9.26 -5.27
C GLY A 240 -7.05 -8.95 -4.62
N PHE A 241 -7.14 -7.89 -3.82
CA PHE A 241 -8.42 -7.40 -3.31
C PHE A 241 -9.30 -6.80 -4.42
N LEU A 242 -8.76 -5.96 -5.29
CA LEU A 242 -9.52 -5.34 -6.37
C LEU A 242 -10.02 -6.38 -7.39
N ASP A 243 -9.20 -7.37 -7.75
CA ASP A 243 -9.60 -8.50 -8.61
C ASP A 243 -10.79 -9.25 -8.00
N TRP A 244 -10.67 -9.66 -6.73
CA TRP A 244 -11.75 -10.34 -6.02
C TRP A 244 -13.00 -9.45 -5.93
N TYR A 245 -12.83 -8.17 -5.64
CA TYR A 245 -13.93 -7.20 -5.53
C TYR A 245 -14.67 -7.06 -6.86
N CYS A 246 -13.94 -6.94 -7.97
CA CYS A 246 -14.50 -6.86 -9.32
C CYS A 246 -15.33 -8.10 -9.63
N ALA A 247 -14.77 -9.30 -9.40
CA ALA A 247 -15.46 -10.56 -9.65
C ALA A 247 -16.76 -10.66 -8.84
N TYR A 248 -16.73 -10.27 -7.57
CA TYR A 248 -17.91 -10.23 -6.73
C TYR A 248 -18.95 -9.22 -7.25
N ALA A 249 -18.53 -8.00 -7.58
CA ALA A 249 -19.42 -6.93 -8.00
C ALA A 249 -20.11 -7.22 -9.36
N VAL A 250 -19.37 -7.78 -10.32
CA VAL A 250 -19.93 -8.25 -11.61
C VAL A 250 -20.96 -9.35 -11.38
N GLY A 251 -20.69 -10.29 -10.47
CA GLY A 251 -21.63 -11.37 -10.12
C GLY A 251 -22.95 -10.90 -9.51
N LYS A 252 -23.02 -9.68 -8.98
CA LYS A 252 -24.23 -9.11 -8.36
C LYS A 252 -25.18 -8.42 -9.34
N LYS A 253 -24.91 -8.43 -10.65
CA LYS A 253 -25.77 -7.86 -11.72
C LYS A 253 -26.37 -6.51 -11.32
N VAL A 254 -25.48 -5.57 -10.97
CA VAL A 254 -25.80 -4.30 -10.32
C VAL A 254 -26.36 -3.26 -11.27
#